data_AF-A0A959WZS1-F1
#
_entry.id   AF-A0A959WZS1-F1
#
_cell.length_a   1.000
_cell.length_b   1.000
_cell.length_c   1.000
_cell.angle_alpha   90.00
_cell.angle_beta   90.00
_cell.angle_gamma   90.00
#
_symmetry.space_group_name_H-M   'P 1'
#
loop_
_entity.id
_entity.type
_entity.pdbx_description
1 polymer ?
#
loop_
_entity_poly.entity_id
_entity_poly.type
_entity_poly.pdbx_seq_one_letter_code
_entity_poly.pdbx_strand_id
1 'polypeptide(L)'
;MSEYDRRDDIEPGDTGATGRAPRPSLPPSDKEFDELDSSFADPIGGPPEKPAFFEEDDAFDDVFAPEPAPAPPPVEDFGFDDIARGDEPAPGSRRSSRRGGLRRSGGGDGGSSPRPPRGSGGRPKASKGGGARAPRLSRGSGGGGRPRPGGSGPRGGSGRGGGASVMSDPRARLAIIAGIALLLLVVLILWWRDHQRSQLENSYKSYVNEAGQIAGDSAGEGKRLMTLLQNTDNKSPSALATEVQKLATEANGLTKKAADLSPPGGLADADRSFQMALRMRANGLSSLAQTLPQALRGENQAQAAKLLAAPMKRFLASDVVYADQYAQVASAKIREEGIDKVEVATNQVFLAGTNEQYAYTTGAQALIKQMKSGSASTNAPGGTLRGTSVEGVTAQPSGTALSTDTTTSIVGSGELGWAVEVKNGGEVDEQNIDVTVSLTYGGATPAYTKTVPIANLAKGESTTVTVPGPTASEITNDQEGSLLVETSSVPGERNTDNNSKDFLVKITFG
;
A
#
# COMPACT_ATOMS: atom_id res chain seq x y z
N MET A 1 13.66 19.49 62.00
CA MET A 1 14.88 20.25 62.32
C MET A 1 15.79 19.31 63.10
N SER A 2 16.94 19.02 62.51
CA SER A 2 18.14 18.32 63.04
C SER A 2 18.13 16.80 63.30
N GLU A 3 18.79 16.11 62.36
CA GLU A 3 19.73 14.99 62.57
C GLU A 3 20.91 15.33 63.52
N TYR A 4 21.64 14.26 63.88
CA TYR A 4 22.95 14.08 64.56
C TYR A 4 22.80 13.26 65.86
N ASP A 5 23.60 12.25 66.23
CA ASP A 5 24.77 11.56 65.65
C ASP A 5 25.21 10.45 66.64
N ARG A 6 25.85 9.37 66.13
CA ARG A 6 26.99 8.59 66.70
C ARG A 6 26.92 7.97 68.12
N ARG A 7 27.15 6.64 68.24
CA ARG A 7 28.43 5.89 68.50
C ARG A 7 28.34 5.23 69.89
N ASP A 8 28.96 4.13 70.30
CA ASP A 8 29.97 3.15 69.83
C ASP A 8 29.74 1.86 70.69
N ASP A 9 30.31 0.71 70.31
CA ASP A 9 30.84 -0.42 71.15
C ASP A 9 30.90 -1.71 70.29
N ILE A 10 32.03 -2.03 69.62
CA ILE A 10 33.22 -2.81 70.04
C ILE A 10 33.01 -4.35 70.07
N GLU A 11 33.49 -5.01 68.98
CA GLU A 11 34.34 -6.23 68.84
C GLU A 11 34.05 -7.59 69.57
N PRO A 12 34.73 -8.72 69.21
CA PRO A 12 34.85 -9.38 67.91
C PRO A 12 34.68 -10.94 68.02
N GLY A 13 34.57 -11.67 66.89
CA GLY A 13 34.54 -13.14 66.92
C GLY A 13 34.69 -13.79 65.54
N ASP A 14 35.81 -14.49 65.39
CA ASP A 14 36.39 -15.10 64.18
C ASP A 14 35.83 -16.50 63.84
N THR A 15 36.17 -16.92 62.62
CA THR A 15 36.22 -18.28 62.04
C THR A 15 34.99 -18.85 61.35
N GLY A 16 35.25 -19.30 60.10
CA GLY A 16 34.26 -19.64 59.10
C GLY A 16 33.93 -21.11 58.96
N ALA A 17 33.02 -21.39 58.02
CA ALA A 17 32.84 -22.69 57.41
C ALA A 17 32.10 -22.54 56.08
N THR A 18 32.62 -23.23 55.09
CA THR A 18 32.25 -23.26 53.68
C THR A 18 30.92 -23.99 53.45
N GLY A 19 29.92 -23.29 52.91
CA GLY A 19 28.61 -23.84 52.55
C GLY A 19 28.43 -23.98 51.04
N ARG A 20 28.72 -25.18 50.52
CA ARG A 20 28.55 -25.58 49.11
C ARG A 20 27.09 -25.97 48.87
N ALA A 21 26.39 -25.27 47.98
CA ALA A 21 25.01 -25.61 47.57
C ALA A 21 24.97 -26.81 46.59
N PRO A 22 23.88 -27.62 46.60
CA PRO A 22 23.84 -28.94 45.95
C PRO A 22 23.50 -28.89 44.45
N ARG A 23 24.05 -29.87 43.72
CA ARG A 23 23.75 -30.19 42.31
C ARG A 23 22.43 -30.97 42.20
N PRO A 24 21.61 -30.75 41.16
CA PRO A 24 20.48 -31.62 40.87
C PRO A 24 20.93 -32.92 40.19
N SER A 25 20.31 -34.01 40.62
CA SER A 25 20.49 -35.41 40.23
C SER A 25 19.93 -35.74 38.84
N LEU A 26 20.75 -36.42 38.03
CA LEU A 26 20.34 -37.15 36.82
C LEU A 26 19.60 -38.45 37.20
N PRO A 27 18.59 -38.89 36.43
CA PRO A 27 18.10 -40.27 36.49
C PRO A 27 18.97 -41.24 35.67
N PRO A 28 19.02 -42.54 36.05
CA PRO A 28 19.96 -43.51 35.50
C PRO A 28 19.52 -44.10 34.15
N SER A 29 20.52 -44.37 33.31
CA SER A 29 20.46 -45.20 32.12
C SER A 29 20.69 -46.69 32.45
N ASP A 30 20.19 -47.53 31.53
CA ASP A 30 20.56 -48.91 31.25
C ASP A 30 19.89 -50.02 32.08
N LYS A 31 19.10 -50.89 31.42
CA LYS A 31 19.62 -52.11 30.77
C LYS A 31 18.54 -52.96 30.09
N GLU A 32 18.95 -53.55 28.96
CA GLU A 32 18.65 -54.89 28.43
C GLU A 32 17.20 -55.28 28.13
N PHE A 33 16.87 -55.39 26.85
CA PHE A 33 16.30 -56.63 26.30
C PHE A 33 16.88 -56.88 24.90
N ASP A 34 17.43 -58.09 24.77
CA ASP A 34 18.08 -58.67 23.61
C ASP A 34 17.07 -59.44 22.73
N GLU A 35 17.50 -59.63 21.48
CA GLU A 35 17.14 -60.70 20.52
C GLU A 35 15.73 -60.77 19.87
N LEU A 36 15.76 -60.71 18.53
CA LEU A 36 15.06 -61.52 17.49
C LEU A 36 14.97 -60.64 16.23
N ASP A 37 15.26 -61.04 15.00
CA ASP A 37 15.94 -62.17 14.39
C ASP A 37 16.20 -61.69 12.94
N SER A 38 17.35 -62.07 12.43
CA SER A 38 17.84 -61.91 11.06
C SER A 38 16.93 -62.52 9.99
N SER A 39 16.70 -61.78 8.90
CA SER A 39 16.84 -62.25 7.49
C SER A 39 15.96 -61.44 6.53
N PHE A 40 16.57 -60.67 5.63
CA PHE A 40 16.60 -60.99 4.19
C PHE A 40 17.35 -59.89 3.44
N ALA A 41 18.38 -60.30 2.72
CA ALA A 41 19.15 -59.46 1.83
C ALA A 41 18.60 -59.53 0.40
N ASP A 42 18.71 -58.39 -0.28
CA ASP A 42 19.15 -58.22 -1.67
C ASP A 42 18.18 -58.30 -2.88
N PRO A 43 18.56 -57.61 -3.99
CA PRO A 43 17.66 -56.87 -4.87
C PRO A 43 17.62 -57.41 -6.31
N ILE A 44 16.55 -57.17 -7.07
CA ILE A 44 16.57 -57.37 -8.54
C ILE A 44 15.68 -56.33 -9.25
N GLY A 45 16.27 -55.60 -10.19
CA GLY A 45 15.57 -54.82 -11.20
C GLY A 45 15.05 -55.66 -12.36
N GLY A 46 13.93 -55.22 -12.96
CA GLY A 46 13.35 -55.75 -14.19
C GLY A 46 12.56 -54.66 -14.94
N PRO A 47 12.41 -54.77 -16.27
CA PRO A 47 12.14 -53.65 -17.20
C PRO A 47 10.65 -53.23 -17.28
N PRO A 48 10.33 -52.08 -17.90
CA PRO A 48 8.97 -51.54 -17.91
C PRO A 48 8.05 -52.26 -18.90
N GLU A 49 6.93 -52.78 -18.41
CA GLU A 49 5.81 -53.24 -19.24
C GLU A 49 4.96 -52.06 -19.72
N LYS A 50 4.49 -52.17 -20.96
CA LYS A 50 3.67 -51.20 -21.69
C LYS A 50 2.28 -51.06 -21.04
N PRO A 51 1.67 -49.86 -21.04
CA PRO A 51 0.30 -49.71 -20.58
C PRO A 51 -0.68 -50.33 -21.58
N ALA A 52 -1.52 -51.23 -21.07
CA ALA A 52 -2.71 -51.71 -21.75
C ALA A 52 -3.73 -50.57 -21.88
N PHE A 53 -4.28 -50.45 -23.09
CA PHE A 53 -5.48 -49.69 -23.42
C PHE A 53 -6.60 -50.06 -22.44
N PHE A 54 -7.11 -49.06 -21.71
CA PHE A 54 -8.40 -49.14 -21.03
C PHE A 54 -9.43 -48.54 -21.97
N GLU A 55 -10.34 -49.38 -22.46
CA GLU A 55 -11.64 -48.97 -22.98
C GLU A 55 -12.46 -48.51 -21.77
N GLU A 56 -12.78 -47.22 -21.69
CA GLU A 56 -13.77 -46.71 -20.73
C GLU A 56 -15.13 -46.64 -21.43
N ASP A 57 -16.07 -47.38 -20.83
CA ASP A 57 -17.47 -47.47 -21.18
C ASP A 57 -18.20 -46.12 -21.03
N ASP A 58 -19.01 -45.80 -22.04
CA ASP A 58 -20.02 -44.75 -22.05
C ASP A 58 -21.14 -45.05 -21.02
N ALA A 59 -21.05 -44.49 -19.80
CA ALA A 59 -22.19 -44.44 -18.87
C ALA A 59 -21.99 -43.46 -17.69
N PHE A 60 -21.88 -42.15 -17.93
CA PHE A 60 -22.06 -41.13 -16.87
C PHE A 60 -22.68 -39.83 -17.42
N ASP A 61 -23.85 -39.94 -18.04
CA ASP A 61 -24.77 -38.83 -18.32
C ASP A 61 -26.10 -39.13 -17.61
N ASP A 62 -26.26 -38.75 -16.34
CA ASP A 62 -27.58 -38.48 -15.71
C ASP A 62 -27.53 -38.06 -14.21
N VAL A 63 -26.58 -37.21 -13.80
CA VAL A 63 -26.60 -36.64 -12.43
C VAL A 63 -26.25 -35.16 -12.40
N PHE A 64 -26.87 -34.32 -13.24
CA PHE A 64 -26.94 -32.86 -12.99
C PHE A 64 -28.11 -32.23 -13.78
N ALA A 65 -29.34 -32.61 -13.44
CA ALA A 65 -30.50 -31.81 -13.80
C ALA A 65 -30.65 -30.64 -12.81
N PRO A 66 -30.68 -29.37 -13.25
CA PRO A 66 -30.90 -28.24 -12.35
C PRO A 66 -32.34 -28.25 -11.81
N GLU A 67 -32.50 -28.12 -10.49
CA GLU A 67 -33.81 -27.93 -9.86
C GLU A 67 -34.52 -26.68 -10.43
N PRO A 68 -35.83 -26.74 -10.69
CA PRO A 68 -36.59 -25.58 -11.14
C PRO A 68 -36.67 -24.52 -10.05
N ALA A 69 -36.41 -23.26 -10.43
CA ALA A 69 -36.46 -22.10 -9.54
C ALA A 69 -37.83 -21.96 -8.84
N PRO A 70 -37.88 -21.57 -7.56
CA PRO A 70 -39.13 -21.34 -6.85
C PRO A 70 -39.91 -20.16 -7.47
N ALA A 71 -41.23 -20.33 -7.58
CA ALA A 71 -42.13 -19.32 -8.13
C ALA A 71 -42.10 -18.01 -7.32
N PRO A 72 -42.20 -16.85 -7.98
CA PRO A 72 -42.25 -15.56 -7.29
C PRO A 72 -43.54 -15.43 -6.46
N PRO A 73 -43.49 -14.74 -5.29
CA PRO A 73 -44.67 -14.49 -4.50
C PRO A 73 -45.66 -13.57 -5.24
N PRO A 74 -46.97 -13.66 -4.93
CA PRO A 74 -47.99 -12.84 -5.56
C PRO A 74 -47.76 -11.35 -5.25
N VAL A 75 -47.91 -10.53 -6.28
CA VAL A 75 -47.82 -9.07 -6.20
C VAL A 75 -49.10 -8.56 -5.53
N GLU A 76 -48.99 -8.05 -4.30
CA GLU A 76 -50.08 -7.32 -3.67
C GLU A 76 -50.19 -5.93 -4.30
N ASP A 77 -51.36 -5.69 -4.91
CA ASP A 77 -51.78 -4.45 -5.54
C ASP A 77 -52.08 -3.39 -4.48
N PHE A 78 -51.08 -2.56 -4.14
CA PHE A 78 -51.29 -1.39 -3.30
C PHE A 78 -51.83 -0.24 -4.16
N GLY A 79 -53.16 -0.15 -4.18
CA GLY A 79 -53.89 0.99 -4.74
C GLY A 79 -53.44 2.31 -4.14
N PHE A 80 -52.94 3.18 -5.00
CA PHE A 80 -52.72 4.60 -4.73
C PHE A 80 -54.00 5.35 -5.07
N ASP A 81 -54.86 5.55 -4.09
CA ASP A 81 -55.90 6.58 -4.12
C ASP A 81 -56.06 7.18 -2.72
N ASP A 82 -56.37 8.47 -2.69
CA ASP A 82 -56.64 9.32 -1.51
C ASP A 82 -55.46 9.72 -0.62
N ILE A 83 -54.83 10.88 -0.91
CA ILE A 83 -54.74 12.01 0.05
C ILE A 83 -54.75 13.34 -0.73
N ALA A 84 -55.92 13.96 -0.83
CA ALA A 84 -56.08 15.40 -1.00
C ALA A 84 -57.30 15.87 -0.20
N ARG A 85 -57.18 17.06 0.43
CA ARG A 85 -58.06 17.74 1.42
C ARG A 85 -57.68 17.37 2.86
N GLY A 86 -57.29 18.29 3.74
CA GLY A 86 -57.70 19.68 3.90
C GLY A 86 -58.70 19.73 5.05
N ASP A 87 -58.30 20.29 6.20
CA ASP A 87 -59.08 21.24 7.02
C ASP A 87 -58.53 21.36 8.47
N GLU A 88 -58.62 22.58 8.98
CA GLU A 88 -58.25 23.07 10.31
C GLU A 88 -58.92 22.29 11.47
N PRO A 89 -58.47 22.50 12.73
CA PRO A 89 -59.25 23.44 13.55
C PRO A 89 -58.46 24.28 14.58
N ALA A 90 -59.11 25.38 14.97
CA ALA A 90 -58.77 26.30 16.05
C ALA A 90 -59.29 25.80 17.44
N PRO A 91 -59.41 26.62 18.52
CA PRO A 91 -58.41 26.64 19.60
C PRO A 91 -58.98 26.46 21.03
N GLY A 92 -58.06 26.20 21.97
CA GLY A 92 -58.09 26.79 23.31
C GLY A 92 -58.50 25.90 24.49
N SER A 93 -57.69 25.90 25.55
CA SER A 93 -58.17 26.17 26.92
C SER A 93 -56.99 26.47 27.88
N ARG A 94 -57.29 27.32 28.85
CA ARG A 94 -56.40 28.00 29.81
C ARG A 94 -56.17 27.17 31.08
N ARG A 95 -55.04 27.40 31.78
CA ARG A 95 -54.93 27.80 33.22
C ARG A 95 -53.47 27.71 33.71
N SER A 96 -52.83 28.82 34.10
CA SER A 96 -52.65 29.36 35.49
C SER A 96 -51.88 28.40 36.42
N SER A 97 -50.89 28.74 37.25
CA SER A 97 -50.33 30.00 37.80
C SER A 97 -49.30 29.63 38.89
N ARG A 98 -48.37 30.55 39.22
CA ARG A 98 -47.55 30.72 40.47
C ARG A 98 -46.04 30.77 40.12
N ARG A 99 -45.28 31.87 40.28
CA ARG A 99 -45.08 32.94 41.29
C ARG A 99 -44.00 32.59 42.34
N GLY A 100 -42.95 33.42 42.37
CA GLY A 100 -41.93 33.58 43.42
C GLY A 100 -40.53 33.13 42.97
N GLY A 101 -39.44 33.90 42.89
CA GLY A 101 -39.13 35.26 43.35
C GLY A 101 -38.18 35.24 44.55
N LEU A 102 -36.86 35.53 44.34
CA LEU A 102 -35.83 36.07 45.27
C LEU A 102 -34.47 36.08 44.50
N ARG A 103 -33.83 37.21 44.16
CA ARG A 103 -32.92 38.10 44.95
C ARG A 103 -31.76 37.31 45.62
N ARG A 104 -30.45 37.65 45.56
CA ARG A 104 -29.68 38.92 45.37
C ARG A 104 -28.17 38.60 45.31
N SER A 105 -27.36 39.55 44.80
CA SER A 105 -25.92 39.82 45.11
C SER A 105 -24.88 38.92 44.40
N GLY A 106 -23.87 39.37 43.65
CA GLY A 106 -23.02 40.59 43.63
C GLY A 106 -21.55 40.08 43.61
N GLY A 107 -20.52 40.60 42.93
CA GLY A 107 -20.31 41.69 41.98
C GLY A 107 -18.86 41.62 41.43
N GLY A 108 -18.53 42.53 40.50
CA GLY A 108 -17.17 42.97 40.08
C GLY A 108 -16.32 41.96 39.27
N ASP A 109 -15.43 42.34 38.36
CA ASP A 109 -15.12 43.59 37.67
C ASP A 109 -14.10 43.25 36.57
N GLY A 110 -14.10 43.99 35.45
CA GLY A 110 -12.88 44.26 34.67
C GLY A 110 -12.63 43.49 33.37
N GLY A 111 -12.66 44.21 32.23
CA GLY A 111 -11.56 44.14 31.25
C GLY A 111 -11.84 43.76 29.80
N SER A 112 -12.39 44.70 29.03
CA SER A 112 -11.92 45.14 27.68
C SER A 112 -11.98 44.20 26.44
N SER A 113 -12.89 44.57 25.53
CA SER A 113 -13.07 44.27 24.08
C SER A 113 -11.87 44.69 23.17
N PRO A 114 -11.88 44.61 21.80
CA PRO A 114 -12.97 44.25 20.87
C PRO A 114 -12.62 43.44 19.57
N ARG A 115 -13.71 43.03 18.89
CA ARG A 115 -13.83 42.55 17.50
C ARG A 115 -13.16 43.43 16.42
N PRO A 116 -13.03 42.87 15.19
CA PRO A 116 -13.46 43.59 13.98
C PRO A 116 -14.50 42.82 13.12
N PRO A 117 -15.12 43.48 12.11
CA PRO A 117 -16.48 43.16 11.65
C PRO A 117 -16.59 42.44 10.29
N ARG A 118 -17.83 42.00 10.04
CA ARG A 118 -18.40 41.54 8.76
C ARG A 118 -18.14 42.51 7.60
N GLY A 119 -17.80 41.95 6.43
CA GLY A 119 -17.92 42.59 5.12
C GLY A 119 -18.67 41.65 4.15
N SER A 120 -19.74 42.16 3.57
CA SER A 120 -20.68 41.46 2.68
C SER A 120 -20.54 41.94 1.23
N GLY A 121 -20.62 41.01 0.27
CA GLY A 121 -21.24 41.23 -1.03
C GLY A 121 -20.32 41.35 -2.24
N GLY A 122 -20.65 40.62 -3.32
CA GLY A 122 -20.24 41.00 -4.69
C GLY A 122 -19.96 39.84 -5.66
N ARG A 123 -20.99 39.36 -6.33
CA ARG A 123 -21.03 38.44 -7.50
C ARG A 123 -20.05 38.80 -8.65
N PRO A 124 -19.68 37.84 -9.52
CA PRO A 124 -19.31 38.14 -10.90
C PRO A 124 -20.46 37.86 -11.88
N LYS A 125 -20.66 38.73 -12.87
CA LYS A 125 -21.49 38.49 -14.06
C LYS A 125 -20.71 38.85 -15.34
N ALA A 126 -20.92 38.03 -16.36
CA ALA A 126 -20.48 38.21 -17.74
C ALA A 126 -21.25 39.32 -18.49
N SER A 127 -20.64 39.93 -19.52
CA SER A 127 -21.09 39.88 -20.93
C SER A 127 -20.58 41.06 -21.82
N LYS A 128 -20.30 40.72 -23.11
CA LYS A 128 -20.51 41.46 -24.38
C LYS A 128 -19.88 42.86 -24.64
N GLY A 129 -18.96 42.90 -25.62
CA GLY A 129 -19.19 43.39 -27.01
C GLY A 129 -19.33 44.89 -27.33
N GLY A 130 -18.45 45.40 -28.22
CA GLY A 130 -18.85 46.13 -29.44
C GLY A 130 -18.56 47.64 -29.57
N GLY A 131 -17.87 48.02 -30.66
CA GLY A 131 -17.91 49.34 -31.33
C GLY A 131 -16.72 50.28 -31.08
N ALA A 132 -16.21 51.18 -31.95
CA ALA A 132 -16.09 51.39 -33.40
C ALA A 132 -15.68 52.88 -33.61
N ARG A 133 -14.92 53.18 -34.68
CA ARG A 133 -14.69 54.49 -35.38
C ARG A 133 -13.52 55.43 -34.96
N ALA A 134 -12.40 55.35 -35.72
CA ALA A 134 -11.86 56.26 -36.78
C ALA A 134 -12.00 57.83 -36.69
N PRO A 135 -11.41 58.63 -37.62
CA PRO A 135 -9.98 58.85 -37.97
C PRO A 135 -9.62 60.36 -38.17
N ARG A 136 -8.34 60.72 -38.44
CA ARG A 136 -7.97 61.99 -39.13
C ARG A 136 -6.73 61.87 -40.03
N LEU A 137 -6.83 62.51 -41.19
CA LEU A 137 -5.92 62.64 -42.34
C LEU A 137 -5.03 63.90 -42.26
N SER A 138 -3.94 63.95 -43.05
CA SER A 138 -3.41 65.09 -43.86
C SER A 138 -1.87 65.01 -43.97
N ARG A 139 -1.11 65.43 -45.01
CA ARG A 139 -1.21 65.72 -46.45
C ARG A 139 0.15 66.34 -46.85
N GLY A 140 0.65 66.07 -48.07
CA GLY A 140 1.74 66.82 -48.74
C GLY A 140 2.70 65.85 -49.46
N SER A 141 2.80 65.71 -50.79
CA SER A 141 2.68 66.55 -52.00
C SER A 141 3.95 67.33 -52.39
N GLY A 142 4.52 66.94 -53.54
CA GLY A 142 5.54 67.64 -54.34
C GLY A 142 6.80 66.77 -54.55
N GLY A 143 7.34 66.48 -55.74
CA GLY A 143 7.04 66.90 -57.11
C GLY A 143 8.36 67.02 -57.91
N GLY A 144 8.50 66.26 -59.02
CA GLY A 144 9.23 66.68 -60.23
C GLY A 144 10.72 66.32 -60.41
N GLY A 145 11.06 65.86 -61.64
CA GLY A 145 12.39 66.06 -62.24
C GLY A 145 13.04 64.84 -62.92
N ARG A 146 12.94 64.74 -64.25
CA ARG A 146 13.68 63.80 -65.14
C ARG A 146 15.07 64.39 -65.55
N PRO A 147 15.76 63.92 -66.63
CA PRO A 147 16.81 62.88 -66.69
C PRO A 147 18.15 63.40 -67.27
N ARG A 148 19.22 62.56 -67.38
CA ARG A 148 20.16 62.41 -68.54
C ARG A 148 21.47 61.65 -68.18
N PRO A 149 22.26 61.18 -69.19
CA PRO A 149 22.96 59.89 -69.18
C PRO A 149 24.49 59.97 -69.33
N GLY A 150 25.14 58.80 -69.34
CA GLY A 150 26.38 58.55 -70.09
C GLY A 150 27.64 58.33 -69.24
N GLY A 151 28.40 57.28 -69.54
CA GLY A 151 29.73 57.08 -68.97
C GLY A 151 30.30 55.67 -69.13
N SER A 152 30.85 55.38 -70.31
CA SER A 152 31.58 54.19 -70.72
C SER A 152 32.81 53.89 -69.84
N GLY A 153 33.09 52.62 -69.51
CA GLY A 153 34.28 51.92 -70.00
C GLY A 153 35.15 51.23 -68.91
N PRO A 154 36.03 50.26 -69.28
CA PRO A 154 36.29 49.03 -68.50
C PRO A 154 37.75 48.83 -68.03
N ARG A 155 37.97 47.86 -67.13
CA ARG A 155 39.21 47.07 -66.86
C ARG A 155 38.88 46.12 -65.70
N GLY A 156 38.92 44.80 -65.83
CA GLY A 156 40.11 43.97 -66.06
C GLY A 156 40.62 43.47 -64.70
N GLY A 157 40.45 42.17 -64.39
CA GLY A 157 40.90 41.62 -63.11
C GLY A 157 40.50 40.15 -62.90
N SER A 158 41.22 39.26 -63.55
CA SER A 158 41.23 37.81 -63.35
C SER A 158 41.68 37.40 -61.94
N GLY A 159 40.92 36.54 -61.27
CA GLY A 159 41.32 35.82 -60.06
C GLY A 159 40.66 34.44 -60.02
N ARG A 160 41.46 33.41 -60.30
CA ARG A 160 41.13 31.98 -60.30
C ARG A 160 41.04 31.41 -58.87
N GLY A 161 40.17 30.41 -58.70
CA GLY A 161 40.27 29.33 -57.71
C GLY A 161 39.01 29.21 -56.84
N GLY A 162 38.26 28.11 -56.77
CA GLY A 162 38.38 26.77 -57.34
C GLY A 162 37.33 25.88 -56.66
N GLY A 163 36.77 24.91 -57.38
CA GLY A 163 36.08 23.77 -56.77
C GLY A 163 34.54 23.78 -56.76
N ALA A 164 33.89 23.89 -57.92
CA ALA A 164 32.50 23.49 -58.06
C ALA A 164 32.21 22.98 -59.48
N SER A 165 32.53 21.71 -59.77
CA SER A 165 31.99 21.03 -60.97
C SER A 165 32.29 19.53 -60.97
N VAL A 166 31.65 18.82 -60.06
CA VAL A 166 31.15 17.45 -60.20
C VAL A 166 30.00 17.40 -59.18
N MET A 167 28.74 17.62 -59.54
CA MET A 167 27.97 16.79 -60.46
C MET A 167 27.09 17.64 -61.40
N SER A 168 27.43 17.62 -62.68
CA SER A 168 26.63 18.10 -63.81
C SER A 168 26.14 16.91 -64.62
N ASP A 169 25.61 15.89 -63.94
CA ASP A 169 24.76 14.87 -64.53
C ASP A 169 23.38 15.01 -63.89
N PRO A 170 22.30 15.33 -64.64
CA PRO A 170 20.96 15.42 -64.09
C PRO A 170 20.52 14.13 -63.38
N ARG A 171 21.08 12.97 -63.74
CA ARG A 171 20.82 11.68 -63.06
C ARG A 171 21.51 11.57 -61.71
N ALA A 172 22.72 12.11 -61.55
CA ALA A 172 23.44 12.12 -60.28
C ALA A 172 22.81 13.07 -59.24
N ARG A 173 22.27 14.21 -59.68
CA ARG A 173 21.51 15.12 -58.80
C ARG A 173 20.19 14.49 -58.34
N LEU A 174 19.52 13.77 -59.22
CA LEU A 174 18.30 13.04 -58.87
C LEU A 174 18.58 11.91 -57.86
N ALA A 175 19.71 11.21 -58.01
CA ALA A 175 20.13 10.17 -57.07
C ALA A 175 20.46 10.72 -55.68
N ILE A 176 21.12 11.88 -55.57
CA ILE A 176 21.39 12.52 -54.28
C ILE A 176 20.11 13.02 -53.61
N ILE A 177 19.21 13.67 -54.36
CA ILE A 177 17.93 14.16 -53.82
C ILE A 177 17.07 12.98 -53.37
N ALA A 178 17.04 11.88 -54.15
CA ALA A 178 16.33 10.66 -53.77
C ALA A 178 16.92 10.03 -52.49
N GLY A 179 18.24 10.01 -52.35
CA GLY A 179 18.91 9.53 -51.13
C GLY A 179 18.61 10.38 -49.90
N ILE A 180 18.63 11.71 -50.03
CA ILE A 180 18.29 12.64 -48.93
C ILE A 180 16.79 12.55 -48.58
N ALA A 181 15.91 12.42 -49.58
CA ALA A 181 14.48 12.24 -49.36
C ALA A 181 14.17 10.91 -48.66
N LEU A 182 14.87 9.83 -49.03
CA LEU A 182 14.78 8.54 -48.34
C LEU A 182 15.28 8.64 -46.90
N LEU A 183 16.41 9.32 -46.68
CA LEU A 183 16.95 9.51 -45.33
C LEU A 183 16.03 10.37 -44.46
N LEU A 184 15.47 11.46 -45.00
CA LEU A 184 14.45 12.26 -44.33
C LEU A 184 13.18 11.46 -44.05
N LEU A 185 12.74 10.59 -44.96
CA LEU A 185 11.60 9.70 -44.74
C LEU A 185 11.88 8.71 -43.60
N VAL A 186 13.07 8.10 -43.56
CA VAL A 186 13.47 7.19 -42.49
C VAL A 186 13.55 7.93 -41.15
N VAL A 187 14.16 9.12 -41.11
CA VAL A 187 14.20 9.96 -39.90
C VAL A 187 12.78 10.38 -39.48
N LEU A 188 11.89 10.72 -40.42
CA LEU A 188 10.51 11.09 -40.12
C LEU A 188 9.72 9.90 -39.55
N ILE A 189 9.89 8.69 -40.09
CA ILE A 189 9.28 7.46 -39.58
C ILE A 189 9.82 7.11 -38.19
N LEU A 190 11.13 7.24 -37.97
CA LEU A 190 11.75 7.00 -36.67
C LEU A 190 11.32 8.05 -35.65
N TRP A 191 11.24 9.32 -36.03
CA TRP A 191 10.75 10.41 -35.19
C TRP A 191 9.28 10.24 -34.81
N TRP A 192 8.44 9.76 -35.75
CA TRP A 192 7.04 9.43 -35.45
C TRP A 192 6.89 8.19 -34.54
N ARG A 193 7.72 7.16 -34.72
CA ARG A 193 7.75 5.99 -33.81
C ARG A 193 8.24 6.36 -32.42
N ASP A 194 9.20 7.27 -32.30
CA ASP A 194 9.75 7.73 -31.03
C ASP A 194 8.70 8.53 -30.23
N HIS A 195 7.95 9.43 -30.91
CA HIS A 195 6.87 10.19 -30.27
C HIS A 195 5.67 9.30 -29.85
N GLN A 196 5.37 8.22 -30.59
CA GLN A 196 4.33 7.26 -30.20
C GLN A 196 4.74 6.43 -28.98
N ARG A 197 6.00 6.00 -28.89
CA ARG A 197 6.50 5.22 -27.76
C ARG A 197 6.52 6.04 -26.47
N SER A 198 6.96 7.29 -26.52
CA SER A 198 6.91 8.18 -25.34
C SER A 198 5.49 8.48 -24.87
N GLN A 199 4.52 8.62 -25.79
CA GLN A 199 3.11 8.80 -25.41
C GLN A 199 2.53 7.54 -24.75
N LEU A 200 2.88 6.35 -25.25
CA LEU A 200 2.47 5.08 -24.66
C LEU A 200 3.00 4.95 -23.23
N GLU A 201 4.31 5.09 -23.04
CA GLU A 201 4.95 5.01 -21.72
C GLU A 201 4.35 6.02 -20.73
N ASN A 202 4.12 7.26 -21.16
CA ASN A 202 3.47 8.28 -20.34
C ASN A 202 2.03 7.91 -19.95
N SER A 203 1.26 7.28 -20.86
CA SER A 203 -0.12 6.85 -20.56
C SER A 203 -0.16 5.72 -19.53
N TYR A 204 0.74 4.74 -19.63
CA TYR A 204 0.90 3.67 -18.64
C TYR A 204 1.31 4.24 -17.29
N LYS A 205 2.31 5.13 -17.28
CA LYS A 205 2.78 5.77 -16.05
C LYS A 205 1.70 6.61 -15.37
N SER A 206 0.96 7.43 -16.12
CA SER A 206 -0.15 8.23 -15.57
C SER A 206 -1.21 7.34 -14.96
N TYR A 207 -1.67 6.34 -15.72
CA TYR A 207 -2.69 5.40 -15.28
C TYR A 207 -2.27 4.65 -14.02
N VAL A 208 -1.08 4.02 -14.01
CA VAL A 208 -0.61 3.23 -12.86
C VAL A 208 -0.41 4.09 -11.61
N ASN A 209 0.08 5.33 -11.77
CA ASN A 209 0.22 6.25 -10.65
C ASN A 209 -1.15 6.66 -10.06
N GLU A 210 -2.12 7.01 -10.91
CA GLU A 210 -3.46 7.41 -10.48
C GLU A 210 -4.23 6.22 -9.86
N ALA A 211 -4.18 5.05 -10.49
CA ALA A 211 -4.75 3.82 -9.95
C ALA A 211 -4.07 3.43 -8.63
N GLY A 212 -2.75 3.59 -8.52
CA GLY A 212 -1.99 3.38 -7.29
C GLY A 212 -2.41 4.32 -6.16
N GLN A 213 -2.65 5.61 -6.45
CA GLN A 213 -3.19 6.57 -5.48
C GLN A 213 -4.59 6.17 -4.99
N ILE A 214 -5.49 5.83 -5.93
CA ILE A 214 -6.85 5.38 -5.58
C ILE A 214 -6.81 4.09 -4.75
N ALA A 215 -5.94 3.14 -5.09
CA ALA A 215 -5.74 1.92 -4.33
C ALA A 215 -5.21 2.19 -2.92
N GLY A 216 -4.25 3.12 -2.79
CA GLY A 216 -3.72 3.58 -1.50
C GLY A 216 -4.78 4.26 -0.64
N ASP A 217 -5.58 5.16 -1.21
CA ASP A 217 -6.72 5.79 -0.52
C ASP A 217 -7.71 4.73 -0.02
N SER A 218 -8.03 3.73 -0.86
CA SER A 218 -8.93 2.63 -0.52
C SER A 218 -8.36 1.74 0.59
N ALA A 219 -7.07 1.39 0.55
CA ALA A 219 -6.41 0.67 1.64
C ALA A 219 -6.43 1.49 2.94
N GLY A 220 -6.27 2.82 2.84
CA GLY A 220 -6.42 3.74 3.96
C GLY A 220 -7.85 3.79 4.56
N GLU A 221 -8.89 3.61 3.77
CA GLU A 221 -10.27 3.42 4.26
C GLU A 221 -10.42 2.12 5.05
N GLY A 222 -9.80 1.03 4.59
CA GLY A 222 -9.75 -0.25 5.31
C GLY A 222 -9.11 -0.12 6.69
N LYS A 223 -7.97 0.57 6.79
CA LYS A 223 -7.31 0.88 8.08
C LYS A 223 -8.21 1.69 9.00
N ARG A 224 -8.83 2.77 8.49
CA ARG A 224 -9.77 3.61 9.25
C ARG A 224 -10.99 2.81 9.74
N LEU A 225 -11.51 1.91 8.91
CA LEU A 225 -12.60 1.02 9.29
C LEU A 225 -12.19 0.16 10.49
N MET A 226 -11.00 -0.45 10.46
CA MET A 226 -10.55 -1.29 11.57
C MET A 226 -10.41 -0.50 12.87
N THR A 227 -9.89 0.73 12.81
CA THR A 227 -9.86 1.63 13.98
C THR A 227 -11.28 1.92 14.51
N LEU A 228 -12.25 2.20 13.63
CA LEU A 228 -13.64 2.42 14.04
C LEU A 228 -14.25 1.18 14.72
N LEU A 229 -13.98 -0.02 14.19
CA LEU A 229 -14.51 -1.27 14.71
C LEU A 229 -13.86 -1.70 16.03
N GLN A 230 -12.70 -1.15 16.41
CA GLN A 230 -12.16 -1.34 17.76
C GLN A 230 -13.04 -0.66 18.83
N ASN A 231 -13.80 0.37 18.45
CA ASN A 231 -14.74 1.12 19.28
C ASN A 231 -14.16 1.60 20.63
N THR A 232 -12.92 2.08 20.64
CA THR A 232 -12.24 2.58 21.85
C THR A 232 -12.99 3.73 22.54
N ASP A 233 -13.69 4.53 21.74
CA ASP A 233 -14.46 5.71 22.21
C ASP A 233 -15.86 5.36 22.71
N ASN A 234 -16.21 4.06 22.82
CA ASN A 234 -17.52 3.62 23.32
C ASN A 234 -18.71 4.21 22.53
N LYS A 235 -18.57 4.39 21.21
CA LYS A 235 -19.62 4.93 20.34
C LYS A 235 -20.83 3.99 20.34
N SER A 236 -22.03 4.59 20.29
CA SER A 236 -23.28 3.84 20.16
C SER A 236 -23.35 3.10 18.81
N PRO A 237 -24.14 2.02 18.69
CA PRO A 237 -24.28 1.29 17.43
C PRO A 237 -24.71 2.16 16.23
N SER A 238 -25.58 3.14 16.47
CA SER A 238 -25.99 4.08 15.42
C SER A 238 -24.89 5.06 15.05
N ALA A 239 -24.10 5.53 16.02
CA ALA A 239 -22.98 6.43 15.75
C ALA A 239 -21.87 5.72 14.94
N LEU A 240 -21.54 4.47 15.29
CA LEU A 240 -20.61 3.65 14.51
C LEU A 240 -21.09 3.45 13.07
N ALA A 241 -22.36 3.10 12.88
CA ALA A 241 -22.92 2.92 11.55
C ALA A 241 -22.86 4.20 10.70
N THR A 242 -23.08 5.37 11.29
CA THR A 242 -22.91 6.65 10.59
C THR A 242 -21.47 6.88 10.12
N GLU A 243 -20.47 6.54 10.94
CA GLU A 243 -19.05 6.67 10.55
C GLU A 243 -18.67 5.67 9.45
N VAL A 244 -19.15 4.42 9.54
CA VAL A 244 -18.95 3.42 8.48
C VAL A 244 -19.67 3.85 7.19
N GLN A 245 -20.85 4.46 7.28
CA GLN A 245 -21.57 5.00 6.12
C GLN A 245 -20.82 6.17 5.47
N LYS A 246 -20.10 6.99 6.25
CA LYS A 246 -19.22 8.02 5.73
C LYS A 246 -18.07 7.39 4.93
N LEU A 247 -17.41 6.37 5.47
CA LEU A 247 -16.39 5.60 4.71
C LEU A 247 -16.99 4.98 3.44
N ALA A 248 -18.21 4.43 3.50
CA ALA A 248 -18.88 3.90 2.31
C ALA A 248 -19.10 4.98 1.23
N THR A 249 -19.37 6.22 1.64
CA THR A 249 -19.54 7.36 0.72
C THR A 249 -18.21 7.77 0.09
N GLU A 250 -17.14 7.80 0.88
CA GLU A 250 -15.76 8.04 0.40
C GLU A 250 -15.34 6.96 -0.62
N ALA A 251 -15.57 5.68 -0.30
CA ALA A 251 -15.24 4.54 -1.16
C ALA A 251 -16.01 4.55 -2.48
N ASN A 252 -17.27 4.98 -2.47
CA ASN A 252 -18.05 5.22 -3.69
C ASN A 252 -17.45 6.35 -4.53
N GLY A 253 -16.86 7.36 -3.90
CA GLY A 253 -16.08 8.39 -4.59
C GLY A 253 -14.85 7.82 -5.28
N LEU A 254 -14.09 6.94 -4.61
CA LEU A 254 -12.94 6.24 -5.21
C LEU A 254 -13.35 5.36 -6.39
N THR A 255 -14.48 4.67 -6.28
CA THR A 255 -15.03 3.85 -7.38
C THR A 255 -15.35 4.71 -8.62
N LYS A 256 -15.89 5.92 -8.42
CA LYS A 256 -16.17 6.86 -9.52
C LYS A 256 -14.87 7.38 -10.14
N LYS A 257 -13.91 7.80 -9.32
CA LYS A 257 -12.58 8.20 -9.80
C LYS A 257 -11.90 7.10 -10.63
N ALA A 258 -12.00 5.85 -10.19
CA ALA A 258 -11.46 4.71 -10.92
C ALA A 258 -12.18 4.48 -12.25
N ALA A 259 -13.50 4.67 -12.31
CA ALA A 259 -14.27 4.57 -13.55
C ALA A 259 -13.96 5.68 -14.56
N ASP A 260 -13.49 6.84 -14.07
CA ASP A 260 -13.08 7.97 -14.91
C ASP A 260 -11.62 7.84 -15.41
N LEU A 261 -10.87 6.83 -14.95
CA LEU A 261 -9.53 6.56 -15.46
C LEU A 261 -9.58 6.15 -16.93
N SER A 262 -8.54 6.52 -17.66
CA SER A 262 -8.36 6.15 -19.07
C SER A 262 -7.22 5.14 -19.19
N PRO A 263 -7.47 3.83 -18.96
CA PRO A 263 -6.42 2.82 -19.07
C PRO A 263 -5.92 2.72 -20.52
N PRO A 264 -4.60 2.56 -20.75
CA PRO A 264 -4.11 2.18 -22.07
C PRO A 264 -4.68 0.81 -22.45
N GLY A 265 -4.81 0.55 -23.75
CA GLY A 265 -5.54 -0.62 -24.27
C GLY A 265 -5.11 -1.96 -23.66
N GLY A 266 -3.81 -2.16 -23.40
CA GLY A 266 -3.27 -3.37 -22.77
C GLY A 266 -3.67 -3.56 -21.29
N LEU A 267 -4.15 -2.51 -20.62
CA LEU A 267 -4.57 -2.55 -19.21
C LEU A 267 -6.09 -2.53 -19.02
N ALA A 268 -6.89 -2.46 -20.09
CA ALA A 268 -8.35 -2.37 -19.97
C ALA A 268 -8.97 -3.54 -19.17
N ASP A 269 -8.42 -4.75 -19.30
CA ASP A 269 -8.90 -5.93 -18.57
C ASP A 269 -8.54 -5.86 -17.08
N ALA A 270 -7.29 -5.49 -16.77
CA ALA A 270 -6.83 -5.27 -15.41
C ALA A 270 -7.64 -4.14 -14.73
N ASP A 271 -7.93 -3.07 -15.46
CA ASP A 271 -8.73 -1.94 -14.95
C ASP A 271 -10.15 -2.36 -14.56
N ARG A 272 -10.80 -3.24 -15.33
CA ARG A 272 -12.11 -3.79 -14.96
C ARG A 272 -12.05 -4.54 -13.62
N SER A 273 -10.98 -5.30 -13.39
CA SER A 273 -10.74 -5.99 -12.12
C SER A 273 -10.45 -5.01 -10.97
N PHE A 274 -9.69 -3.94 -11.24
CA PHE A 274 -9.46 -2.86 -10.29
C PHE A 274 -10.76 -2.20 -9.83
N GLN A 275 -11.60 -1.80 -10.79
CA GLN A 275 -12.92 -1.24 -10.51
C GLN A 275 -13.82 -2.24 -9.76
N MET A 276 -13.76 -3.53 -10.10
CA MET A 276 -14.50 -4.58 -9.39
C MET A 276 -14.08 -4.65 -7.92
N ALA A 277 -12.78 -4.70 -7.63
CA ALA A 277 -12.27 -4.71 -6.26
C ALA A 277 -12.77 -3.49 -5.46
N LEU A 278 -12.68 -2.29 -6.02
CA LEU A 278 -13.17 -1.06 -5.37
C LEU A 278 -14.68 -1.08 -5.12
N ARG A 279 -15.48 -1.56 -6.08
CA ARG A 279 -16.94 -1.72 -5.90
C ARG A 279 -17.26 -2.72 -4.79
N MET A 280 -16.53 -3.83 -4.72
CA MET A 280 -16.71 -4.81 -3.64
C MET A 280 -16.44 -4.18 -2.27
N ARG A 281 -15.39 -3.36 -2.16
CA ARG A 281 -15.06 -2.60 -0.94
C ARG A 281 -16.15 -1.58 -0.59
N ALA A 282 -16.59 -0.77 -1.55
CA ALA A 282 -17.67 0.20 -1.32
C ALA A 282 -19.00 -0.48 -0.89
N ASN A 283 -19.37 -1.57 -1.56
CA ASN A 283 -20.56 -2.35 -1.25
C ASN A 283 -20.45 -3.07 0.10
N GLY A 284 -19.26 -3.55 0.46
CA GLY A 284 -18.98 -4.14 1.76
C GLY A 284 -19.16 -3.12 2.89
N LEU A 285 -18.63 -1.90 2.73
CA LEU A 285 -18.78 -0.80 3.69
C LEU A 285 -20.25 -0.39 3.85
N SER A 286 -20.98 -0.24 2.74
CA SER A 286 -22.40 0.11 2.79
C SER A 286 -23.23 -1.00 3.46
N SER A 287 -22.97 -2.27 3.12
CA SER A 287 -23.62 -3.41 3.75
C SER A 287 -23.31 -3.47 5.25
N LEU A 288 -22.06 -3.22 5.64
CA LEU A 288 -21.65 -3.19 7.04
C LEU A 288 -22.36 -2.07 7.81
N ALA A 289 -22.42 -0.86 7.26
CA ALA A 289 -23.12 0.26 7.89
C ALA A 289 -24.61 -0.06 8.16
N GLN A 290 -25.25 -0.80 7.25
CA GLN A 290 -26.65 -1.21 7.39
C GLN A 290 -26.85 -2.31 8.44
N THR A 291 -25.97 -3.32 8.49
CA THR A 291 -26.14 -4.49 9.37
C THR A 291 -25.53 -4.32 10.75
N LEU A 292 -24.54 -3.45 10.92
CA LEU A 292 -23.82 -3.22 12.17
C LEU A 292 -24.74 -2.82 13.35
N PRO A 293 -25.73 -1.92 13.19
CA PRO A 293 -26.64 -1.57 14.29
C PRO A 293 -27.47 -2.76 14.78
N GLN A 294 -27.84 -3.68 13.89
CA GLN A 294 -28.58 -4.90 14.23
C GLN A 294 -27.66 -5.91 14.91
N ALA A 295 -26.44 -6.10 14.41
CA ALA A 295 -25.46 -7.02 14.99
C ALA A 295 -25.08 -6.62 16.43
N LEU A 296 -24.95 -5.32 16.70
CA LEU A 296 -24.60 -4.81 18.03
C LEU A 296 -25.77 -4.78 19.03
N ARG A 297 -27.02 -4.71 18.56
CA ARG A 297 -28.21 -4.75 19.46
C ARG A 297 -28.73 -6.16 19.69
N GLY A 298 -28.54 -7.07 18.74
CA GLY A 298 -29.06 -8.43 18.83
C GLY A 298 -28.40 -9.24 19.96
N GLU A 299 -29.20 -10.03 20.68
CA GLU A 299 -28.71 -10.89 21.77
C GLU A 299 -28.04 -12.17 21.26
N ASN A 300 -28.45 -12.66 20.07
CA ASN A 300 -27.87 -13.85 19.45
C ASN A 300 -26.49 -13.54 18.85
N GLN A 301 -25.44 -13.95 19.56
CA GLN A 301 -24.04 -13.74 19.15
C GLN A 301 -23.69 -14.41 17.82
N ALA A 302 -24.21 -15.61 17.54
CA ALA A 302 -23.94 -16.31 16.29
C ALA A 302 -24.54 -15.57 15.09
N GLN A 303 -25.76 -15.06 15.24
CA GLN A 303 -26.40 -14.27 14.19
C GLN A 303 -25.68 -12.93 13.98
N ALA A 304 -25.33 -12.24 15.07
CA ALA A 304 -24.57 -11.00 15.00
C ALA A 304 -23.24 -11.19 14.25
N ALA A 305 -22.51 -12.26 14.55
CA ALA A 305 -21.25 -12.56 13.89
C ALA A 305 -21.40 -12.87 12.40
N LYS A 306 -22.46 -13.57 11.99
CA LYS A 306 -22.76 -13.77 10.57
C LYS A 306 -23.01 -12.45 9.83
N LEU A 307 -23.75 -11.53 10.46
CA LEU A 307 -24.04 -10.20 9.91
C LEU A 307 -22.77 -9.35 9.71
N LEU A 308 -21.77 -9.50 10.58
CA LEU A 308 -20.47 -8.84 10.46
C LEU A 308 -19.53 -9.56 9.49
N ALA A 309 -19.48 -10.90 9.52
CA ALA A 309 -18.57 -11.67 8.69
C ALA A 309 -18.89 -11.56 7.19
N ALA A 310 -20.17 -11.41 6.83
CA ALA A 310 -20.58 -11.29 5.42
C ALA A 310 -19.90 -10.12 4.66
N PRO A 311 -19.94 -8.86 5.14
CA PRO A 311 -19.19 -7.78 4.50
C PRO A 311 -17.67 -7.97 4.58
N MET A 312 -17.15 -8.57 5.66
CA MET A 312 -15.70 -8.85 5.79
C MET A 312 -15.20 -9.84 4.72
N LYS A 313 -15.97 -10.89 4.42
CA LYS A 313 -15.65 -11.80 3.30
C LYS A 313 -15.59 -11.09 1.96
N ARG A 314 -16.45 -10.09 1.75
CA ARG A 314 -16.43 -9.28 0.53
C ARG A 314 -15.16 -8.44 0.43
N PHE A 315 -14.67 -7.91 1.55
CA PHE A 315 -13.36 -7.22 1.58
C PHE A 315 -12.22 -8.18 1.27
N LEU A 316 -12.18 -9.35 1.91
CA LEU A 316 -11.17 -10.37 1.64
C LEU A 316 -11.16 -10.78 0.16
N ALA A 317 -12.33 -11.05 -0.42
CA ALA A 317 -12.45 -11.37 -1.83
C ALA A 317 -12.01 -10.20 -2.74
N SER A 318 -12.26 -8.94 -2.34
CA SER A 318 -11.79 -7.78 -3.09
C SER A 318 -10.26 -7.66 -3.10
N ASP A 319 -9.60 -8.09 -2.04
CA ASP A 319 -8.14 -8.07 -1.92
C ASP A 319 -7.51 -9.12 -2.84
N VAL A 320 -8.11 -10.31 -2.91
CA VAL A 320 -7.72 -11.34 -3.89
C VAL A 320 -7.91 -10.84 -5.33
N VAL A 321 -9.08 -10.25 -5.65
CA VAL A 321 -9.32 -9.68 -6.98
C VAL A 321 -8.32 -8.58 -7.32
N TYR A 322 -7.98 -7.71 -6.37
CA TYR A 322 -6.99 -6.66 -6.58
C TYR A 322 -5.59 -7.25 -6.85
N ALA A 323 -5.13 -8.17 -6.01
CA ALA A 323 -3.81 -8.75 -6.13
C ALA A 323 -3.66 -9.56 -7.43
N ASP A 324 -4.56 -10.52 -7.66
CA ASP A 324 -4.41 -11.51 -8.71
C ASP A 324 -4.87 -10.98 -10.08
N GLN A 325 -6.01 -10.28 -10.11
CA GLN A 325 -6.67 -9.92 -11.37
C GLN A 325 -6.36 -8.50 -11.84
N TYR A 326 -5.87 -7.63 -10.96
CA TYR A 326 -5.37 -6.30 -11.33
C TYR A 326 -3.84 -6.24 -11.24
N ALA A 327 -3.25 -6.36 -10.05
CA ALA A 327 -1.85 -6.02 -9.84
C ALA A 327 -0.91 -6.94 -10.62
N GLN A 328 -1.14 -8.27 -10.57
CA GLN A 328 -0.34 -9.23 -11.33
C GLN A 328 -0.55 -9.09 -12.85
N VAL A 329 -1.80 -9.01 -13.31
CA VAL A 329 -2.12 -8.89 -14.75
C VAL A 329 -1.56 -7.59 -15.34
N ALA A 330 -1.73 -6.46 -14.65
CA ALA A 330 -1.18 -5.17 -15.07
C ALA A 330 0.35 -5.20 -15.12
N SER A 331 0.99 -5.78 -14.11
CA SER A 331 2.46 -5.94 -14.08
C SER A 331 2.97 -6.85 -15.19
N ALA A 332 2.25 -7.92 -15.54
CA ALA A 332 2.57 -8.76 -16.68
C ALA A 332 2.47 -7.98 -18.00
N LYS A 333 1.39 -7.21 -18.19
CA LYS A 333 1.17 -6.41 -19.41
C LYS A 333 2.20 -5.29 -19.58
N ILE A 334 2.56 -4.59 -18.51
CA ILE A 334 3.62 -3.57 -18.53
C ILE A 334 4.97 -4.16 -18.96
N ARG A 335 5.29 -5.36 -18.46
CA ARG A 335 6.52 -6.10 -18.86
C ARG A 335 6.47 -6.57 -20.32
N GLU A 336 5.33 -7.10 -20.77
CA GLU A 336 5.13 -7.51 -22.17
C GLU A 336 5.35 -6.34 -23.15
N GLU A 337 4.93 -5.14 -22.78
CA GLU A 337 5.08 -3.91 -23.58
C GLU A 337 6.49 -3.30 -23.49
N GLY A 338 7.40 -3.86 -22.69
CA GLY A 338 8.77 -3.38 -22.53
C GLY A 338 8.85 -1.97 -21.95
N ILE A 339 7.93 -1.64 -21.04
CA ILE A 339 7.88 -0.36 -20.32
C ILE A 339 8.64 -0.52 -19.01
N ASP A 340 9.90 -0.06 -19.01
CA ASP A 340 10.75 -0.06 -17.82
C ASP A 340 10.37 1.12 -16.90
N LYS A 341 10.52 0.97 -15.57
CA LYS A 341 10.31 2.01 -14.53
C LYS A 341 8.85 2.37 -14.20
N VAL A 342 7.88 1.54 -14.57
CA VAL A 342 6.50 1.65 -14.09
C VAL A 342 6.20 0.43 -13.22
N GLU A 343 5.96 0.65 -11.94
CA GLU A 343 5.64 -0.41 -10.98
C GLU A 343 4.19 -0.28 -10.51
N VAL A 344 3.45 -1.38 -10.59
CA VAL A 344 2.08 -1.44 -10.07
C VAL A 344 2.15 -1.64 -8.57
N ALA A 345 1.37 -0.88 -7.81
CA ALA A 345 1.28 -1.05 -6.37
C ALA A 345 0.67 -2.43 -6.04
N THR A 346 1.49 -3.37 -5.55
CA THR A 346 1.03 -4.73 -5.23
C THR A 346 0.44 -4.86 -3.83
N ASN A 347 0.87 -4.00 -2.90
CA ASN A 347 0.61 -4.18 -1.46
C ASN A 347 -0.61 -3.38 -0.96
N GLN A 348 -1.63 -3.17 -1.80
CA GLN A 348 -2.81 -2.35 -1.48
C GLN A 348 -3.99 -3.21 -1.01
N VAL A 349 -3.85 -3.73 0.21
CA VAL A 349 -4.84 -4.61 0.88
C VAL A 349 -5.82 -3.78 1.71
N PHE A 350 -7.11 -4.09 1.61
CA PHE A 350 -8.17 -3.42 2.37
C PHE A 350 -8.36 -4.05 3.76
N LEU A 351 -8.40 -5.39 3.83
CA LEU A 351 -8.52 -6.14 5.07
C LEU A 351 -7.17 -6.77 5.44
N ALA A 352 -6.20 -5.94 5.81
CA ALA A 352 -4.83 -6.38 6.05
C ALA A 352 -4.66 -7.22 7.33
N GLY A 353 -3.76 -8.20 7.28
CA GLY A 353 -3.21 -8.87 8.46
C GLY A 353 -4.22 -9.72 9.23
N THR A 354 -4.22 -9.66 10.56
CA THR A 354 -5.20 -10.40 11.40
C THR A 354 -6.65 -10.01 11.14
N ASN A 355 -6.94 -8.91 10.46
CA ASN A 355 -8.32 -8.48 10.23
C ASN A 355 -9.08 -9.45 9.31
N GLU A 356 -8.37 -10.28 8.52
CA GLU A 356 -8.97 -11.37 7.73
C GLU A 356 -9.78 -12.34 8.59
N GLN A 357 -9.40 -12.53 9.86
CA GLN A 357 -10.12 -13.39 10.79
C GLN A 357 -11.59 -12.97 10.98
N TYR A 358 -11.90 -11.69 10.74
CA TYR A 358 -13.26 -11.16 10.83
C TYR A 358 -14.15 -11.60 9.67
N ALA A 359 -13.58 -12.13 8.58
CA ALA A 359 -14.33 -12.81 7.52
C ALA A 359 -14.89 -14.16 7.98
N TYR A 360 -14.39 -14.69 9.10
CA TYR A 360 -14.85 -15.94 9.71
C TYR A 360 -15.72 -15.67 10.93
N THR A 361 -16.62 -16.61 11.24
CA THR A 361 -17.59 -16.44 12.32
C THR A 361 -16.92 -16.25 13.68
N THR A 362 -15.84 -16.98 13.97
CA THR A 362 -15.14 -16.90 15.26
C THR A 362 -14.51 -15.53 15.49
N GLY A 363 -13.78 -15.00 14.50
CA GLY A 363 -13.19 -13.67 14.59
C GLY A 363 -14.25 -12.57 14.64
N ALA A 364 -15.33 -12.70 13.86
CA ALA A 364 -16.45 -11.77 13.91
C ALA A 364 -17.17 -11.78 15.27
N GLN A 365 -17.35 -12.95 15.90
CA GLN A 365 -17.91 -13.06 17.26
C GLN A 365 -17.06 -12.29 18.27
N ALA A 366 -15.74 -12.47 18.21
CA ALA A 366 -14.79 -11.78 19.08
C ALA A 366 -14.89 -10.26 18.95
N LEU A 367 -14.88 -9.77 17.71
CA LEU A 367 -14.96 -8.34 17.42
C LEU A 367 -16.28 -7.73 17.89
N ILE A 368 -17.41 -8.42 17.70
CA ILE A 368 -18.71 -7.95 18.22
C ILE A 368 -18.74 -7.91 19.74
N LYS A 369 -18.17 -8.91 20.40
CA LYS A 369 -18.09 -8.95 21.87
C LYS A 369 -17.29 -7.76 22.40
N GLN A 370 -16.17 -7.43 21.74
CA GLN A 370 -15.36 -6.25 22.05
C GLN A 370 -16.14 -4.94 21.80
N MET A 371 -16.78 -4.79 20.64
CA MET A 371 -17.55 -3.58 20.33
C MET A 371 -18.69 -3.33 21.32
N LYS A 372 -19.32 -4.39 21.83
CA LYS A 372 -20.39 -4.33 22.84
C LYS A 372 -19.89 -4.03 24.25
N SER A 373 -18.72 -4.55 24.62
CA SER A 373 -18.18 -4.32 25.97
C SER A 373 -17.58 -2.93 26.12
N GLY A 374 -17.25 -2.24 25.03
CA GLY A 374 -16.75 -0.87 25.06
C GLY A 374 -15.35 -0.73 25.70
N SER A 375 -14.81 -1.85 26.18
CA SER A 375 -13.44 -1.95 26.65
C SER A 375 -12.58 -2.18 25.41
N ALA A 376 -11.65 -1.26 25.16
CA ALA A 376 -10.48 -1.54 24.34
C ALA A 376 -9.79 -2.73 25.00
N SER A 377 -10.08 -3.93 24.51
CA SER A 377 -9.43 -5.10 25.03
C SER A 377 -8.00 -5.06 24.49
N THR A 378 -7.03 -4.90 25.38
CA THR A 378 -5.63 -5.28 25.10
C THR A 378 -5.54 -6.76 24.71
N ASN A 379 -6.61 -7.53 24.94
CA ASN A 379 -6.80 -8.91 24.52
C ASN A 379 -8.03 -9.02 23.60
N ALA A 380 -7.92 -8.64 22.33
CA ALA A 380 -8.85 -9.15 21.32
C ALA A 380 -9.02 -10.67 21.56
N PRO A 381 -10.21 -11.19 21.93
CA PRO A 381 -10.34 -12.61 22.25
C PRO A 381 -10.41 -13.40 20.95
N GLY A 382 -9.26 -13.68 20.33
CA GLY A 382 -9.19 -14.50 19.12
C GLY A 382 -7.93 -14.38 18.24
N GLY A 383 -6.91 -13.63 18.62
CA GLY A 383 -5.62 -13.64 17.90
C GLY A 383 -4.54 -14.17 18.82
N THR A 384 -4.10 -15.41 18.60
CA THR A 384 -2.82 -15.92 19.10
C THR A 384 -1.73 -14.87 18.88
N LEU A 385 -0.85 -14.62 19.86
CA LEU A 385 0.20 -13.61 19.72
C LEU A 385 0.99 -13.88 18.44
N ARG A 386 1.29 -12.87 17.64
CA ARG A 386 2.10 -12.98 16.41
C ARG A 386 3.11 -11.85 16.40
N GLY A 387 4.28 -12.13 15.85
CA GLY A 387 5.28 -11.10 15.63
C GLY A 387 6.65 -11.67 15.33
N THR A 388 7.41 -10.92 14.56
CA THR A 388 8.81 -11.17 14.28
C THR A 388 9.67 -10.15 15.01
N SER A 389 10.96 -10.40 15.12
CA SER A 389 11.92 -9.41 15.59
C SER A 389 13.29 -9.67 14.99
N VAL A 390 14.02 -8.59 14.71
CA VAL A 390 15.45 -8.68 14.43
C VAL A 390 16.17 -8.70 15.77
N GLU A 391 16.78 -9.83 16.14
CA GLU A 391 17.49 -9.97 17.41
C GLU A 391 18.92 -9.42 17.31
N GLY A 392 19.62 -9.72 16.22
CA GLY A 392 20.99 -9.27 16.01
C GLY A 392 21.47 -9.49 14.58
N VAL A 393 22.60 -8.86 14.25
CA VAL A 393 23.25 -9.01 12.95
C VAL A 393 24.74 -9.21 13.18
N THR A 394 25.32 -10.19 12.49
CA THR A 394 26.76 -10.49 12.52
C THR A 394 27.34 -10.43 11.11
N ALA A 395 28.45 -9.73 10.94
CA ALA A 395 29.19 -9.69 9.68
C ALA A 395 29.95 -11.02 9.48
N GLN A 396 29.84 -11.60 8.28
CA GLN A 396 30.55 -12.81 7.85
C GLN A 396 31.57 -12.47 6.76
N PRO A 397 32.72 -13.18 6.69
CA PRO A 397 33.15 -14.27 7.56
C PRO A 397 33.80 -13.81 8.89
N SER A 398 33.91 -12.49 9.14
CA SER A 398 34.65 -11.97 10.30
C SER A 398 34.05 -12.36 11.66
N GLY A 399 32.77 -12.76 11.71
CA GLY A 399 32.06 -13.10 12.93
C GLY A 399 31.81 -11.89 13.84
N THR A 400 31.90 -10.67 13.30
CA THR A 400 31.79 -9.44 14.08
C THR A 400 30.33 -9.07 14.29
N ALA A 401 29.85 -9.11 15.53
CA ALA A 401 28.51 -8.65 15.89
C ALA A 401 28.41 -7.12 15.69
N LEU A 402 27.32 -6.67 15.06
CA LEU A 402 27.07 -5.26 14.82
C LEU A 402 26.42 -4.61 16.04
N SER A 403 26.67 -3.31 16.20
CA SER A 403 26.09 -2.48 17.26
C SER A 403 25.21 -1.38 16.68
N THR A 404 24.07 -1.13 17.33
CA THR A 404 23.17 -0.02 17.03
C THR A 404 23.65 1.30 17.63
N ASP A 405 24.49 1.24 18.66
CA ASP A 405 24.91 2.41 19.45
C ASP A 405 26.29 2.93 19.05
N THR A 406 27.13 2.07 18.48
CA THR A 406 28.53 2.37 18.16
C THR A 406 28.91 1.87 16.78
N THR A 407 29.65 2.69 16.04
CA THR A 407 30.15 2.33 14.71
C THR A 407 31.03 1.08 14.76
N THR A 408 30.66 0.08 13.96
CA THR A 408 31.37 -1.19 13.85
C THR A 408 32.25 -1.18 12.59
N SER A 409 33.56 -1.32 12.76
CA SER A 409 34.51 -1.40 11.64
C SER A 409 34.59 -2.82 11.10
N ILE A 410 34.37 -2.98 9.79
CA ILE A 410 34.30 -4.28 9.10
C ILE A 410 35.27 -4.25 7.92
N VAL A 411 36.09 -5.29 7.78
CA VAL A 411 36.91 -5.47 6.59
C VAL A 411 36.08 -6.20 5.53
N GLY A 412 35.81 -5.52 4.43
CA GLY A 412 35.06 -6.07 3.31
C GLY A 412 35.86 -7.13 2.54
N SER A 413 35.16 -8.14 2.02
CA SER A 413 35.72 -9.16 1.14
C SER A 413 34.67 -9.56 0.10
N GLY A 414 35.06 -10.33 -0.92
CA GLY A 414 34.09 -10.87 -1.90
C GLY A 414 33.07 -11.83 -1.30
N GLU A 415 33.31 -12.31 -0.07
CA GLU A 415 32.42 -13.21 0.67
C GLU A 415 31.69 -12.49 1.81
N LEU A 416 31.74 -11.14 1.84
CA LEU A 416 31.04 -10.37 2.86
C LEU A 416 29.55 -10.75 2.87
N GLY A 417 29.00 -10.99 4.05
CA GLY A 417 27.60 -11.32 4.25
C GLY A 417 27.10 -10.89 5.63
N TRP A 418 25.79 -10.87 5.78
CA TRP A 418 25.08 -10.50 7.01
C TRP A 418 24.32 -11.71 7.53
N ALA A 419 24.77 -12.28 8.64
CA ALA A 419 24.01 -13.26 9.38
C ALA A 419 23.00 -12.52 10.26
N VAL A 420 21.74 -12.47 9.82
CA VAL A 420 20.64 -11.79 10.51
C VAL A 420 19.88 -12.82 11.34
N GLU A 421 19.82 -12.61 12.65
CA GLU A 421 19.01 -13.42 13.56
C GLU A 421 17.61 -12.83 13.63
N VAL A 422 16.62 -13.63 13.23
CA VAL A 422 15.20 -13.27 13.25
C VAL A 422 14.48 -14.24 14.18
N LYS A 423 13.65 -13.68 15.07
CA LYS A 423 12.87 -14.46 16.02
C LYS A 423 11.38 -14.28 15.75
N ASN A 424 10.61 -15.36 15.87
CA ASN A 424 9.16 -15.29 15.98
C ASN A 424 8.79 -15.17 17.47
N GLY A 425 8.46 -13.95 17.90
CA GLY A 425 8.00 -13.66 19.26
C GLY A 425 6.54 -14.07 19.52
N GLY A 426 5.86 -14.60 18.51
CA GLY A 426 4.48 -15.05 18.57
C GLY A 426 4.29 -16.48 19.08
N GLU A 427 3.01 -16.84 19.16
CA GLU A 427 2.45 -18.13 19.54
C GLU A 427 1.94 -18.91 18.30
N VAL A 428 2.10 -18.39 17.08
CA VAL A 428 1.80 -19.07 15.81
C VAL A 428 3.04 -19.18 14.94
N ASP A 429 3.11 -20.24 14.14
CA ASP A 429 4.11 -20.37 13.09
C ASP A 429 3.89 -19.32 12.01
N GLU A 430 4.96 -18.68 11.57
CA GLU A 430 4.95 -17.62 10.57
C GLU A 430 5.68 -18.09 9.31
N GLN A 431 5.23 -17.63 8.14
CA GLN A 431 5.74 -18.09 6.85
C GLN A 431 5.95 -16.92 5.90
N ASN A 432 6.85 -17.10 4.93
CA ASN A 432 7.17 -16.11 3.90
C ASN A 432 7.58 -14.75 4.50
N ILE A 433 8.50 -14.77 5.47
CA ILE A 433 9.03 -13.56 6.09
C ILE A 433 10.21 -13.08 5.26
N ASP A 434 10.09 -11.92 4.62
CA ASP A 434 11.21 -11.32 3.90
C ASP A 434 12.11 -10.54 4.84
N VAL A 435 13.41 -10.81 4.78
CA VAL A 435 14.47 -10.07 5.49
C VAL A 435 15.20 -9.18 4.49
N THR A 436 15.10 -7.87 4.67
CA THR A 436 15.72 -6.87 3.80
C THR A 436 16.85 -6.16 4.53
N VAL A 437 18.00 -6.05 3.88
CA VAL A 437 19.17 -5.30 4.37
C VAL A 437 19.45 -4.18 3.38
N SER A 438 19.51 -2.95 3.87
CA SER A 438 19.82 -1.74 3.10
C SER A 438 20.95 -0.95 3.72
N LEU A 439 21.94 -0.52 2.93
CA LEU A 439 23.07 0.30 3.37
C LEU A 439 23.01 1.67 2.72
N THR A 440 23.11 2.74 3.52
CA THR A 440 23.00 4.13 3.07
C THR A 440 24.14 4.99 3.59
N TYR A 441 24.66 5.89 2.74
CA TYR A 441 25.73 6.84 3.07
C TYR A 441 25.24 8.29 2.91
N GLY A 442 24.93 8.98 4.02
CA GLY A 442 24.69 10.43 4.05
C GLY A 442 23.57 11.00 3.15
N GLY A 443 22.78 10.16 2.48
CA GLY A 443 21.70 10.51 1.56
C GLY A 443 20.43 9.68 1.80
N ALA A 444 19.40 9.83 0.95
CA ALA A 444 18.12 9.13 1.11
C ALA A 444 18.00 7.82 0.30
N THR A 445 18.91 7.58 -0.65
CA THR A 445 18.89 6.39 -1.51
C THR A 445 19.93 5.39 -1.01
N PRO A 446 19.55 4.13 -0.73
CA PRO A 446 20.50 3.08 -0.38
C PRO A 446 21.51 2.83 -1.49
N ALA A 447 22.78 2.68 -1.13
CA ALA A 447 23.83 2.24 -2.05
C ALA A 447 23.78 0.73 -2.30
N TYR A 448 23.14 0.00 -1.39
CA TYR A 448 22.96 -1.45 -1.45
C TYR A 448 21.61 -1.82 -0.81
N THR A 449 20.85 -2.70 -1.44
CA THR A 449 19.64 -3.31 -0.89
C THR A 449 19.53 -4.76 -1.34
N LYS A 450 19.26 -5.67 -0.41
CA LYS A 450 19.03 -7.08 -0.72
C LYS A 450 17.99 -7.69 0.20
N THR A 451 17.16 -8.55 -0.36
CA THR A 451 16.09 -9.25 0.36
C THR A 451 16.27 -10.76 0.23
N VAL A 452 16.09 -11.48 1.33
CA VAL A 452 16.12 -12.95 1.40
C VAL A 452 14.89 -13.45 2.18
N PRO A 453 14.13 -14.43 1.65
CA PRO A 453 12.95 -14.96 2.33
C PRO A 453 13.30 -16.03 3.37
N ILE A 454 12.53 -16.08 4.44
CA ILE A 454 12.43 -17.19 5.39
C ILE A 454 11.11 -17.93 5.11
N ALA A 455 11.20 -19.19 4.69
CA ALA A 455 10.02 -19.96 4.28
C ALA A 455 9.07 -20.27 5.46
N ASN A 456 9.62 -20.65 6.61
CA ASN A 456 8.87 -20.97 7.81
C ASN A 456 9.70 -20.63 9.05
N LEU A 457 9.05 -20.09 10.07
CA LEU A 457 9.61 -19.81 11.38
C LEU A 457 8.59 -20.22 12.45
N ALA A 458 8.89 -21.29 13.19
CA ALA A 458 7.95 -21.82 14.17
C ALA A 458 7.73 -20.84 15.33
N LYS A 459 6.62 -21.01 16.05
CA LYS A 459 6.31 -20.18 17.22
C LYS A 459 7.46 -20.18 18.23
N GLY A 460 7.89 -18.99 18.68
CA GLY A 460 8.98 -18.83 19.65
C GLY A 460 10.39 -19.15 19.12
N GLU A 461 10.53 -19.56 17.85
CA GLU A 461 11.81 -19.96 17.25
C GLU A 461 12.64 -18.74 16.83
N SER A 462 13.95 -18.85 16.97
CA SER A 462 14.93 -17.97 16.32
C SER A 462 15.62 -18.71 15.18
N THR A 463 15.77 -18.06 14.03
CA THR A 463 16.55 -18.56 12.92
C THR A 463 17.57 -17.53 12.46
N THR A 464 18.64 -17.98 11.83
CA THR A 464 19.66 -17.09 11.25
C THR A 464 19.61 -17.23 9.73
N VAL A 465 19.37 -16.11 9.04
CA VAL A 465 19.43 -16.03 7.59
C VAL A 465 20.68 -15.29 7.15
N THR A 466 21.41 -15.84 6.19
CA THR A 466 22.57 -15.17 5.58
C THR A 466 22.10 -14.37 4.38
N VAL A 467 22.15 -13.05 4.50
CA VAL A 467 21.98 -12.12 3.39
C VAL A 467 23.36 -11.84 2.79
N PRO A 468 23.57 -11.97 1.47
CA PRO A 468 24.82 -11.55 0.84
C PRO A 468 25.19 -10.11 1.22
N GLY A 469 26.45 -9.74 1.18
CA GLY A 469 26.93 -8.38 1.46
C GLY A 469 27.06 -7.53 0.19
N PRO A 470 27.27 -6.21 0.36
CA PRO A 470 27.61 -5.32 -0.75
C PRO A 470 28.98 -5.64 -1.33
N THR A 471 29.11 -5.43 -2.64
CA THR A 471 30.38 -5.50 -3.37
C THR A 471 31.21 -4.22 -3.19
N ALA A 472 32.50 -4.26 -3.55
CA ALA A 472 33.38 -3.09 -3.45
C ALA A 472 32.86 -1.85 -4.21
N SER A 473 32.10 -2.02 -5.30
CA SER A 473 31.50 -0.91 -6.05
C SER A 473 30.29 -0.25 -5.36
N GLU A 474 29.68 -0.94 -4.39
CA GLU A 474 28.50 -0.47 -3.64
C GLU A 474 28.89 0.16 -2.29
N ILE A 475 30.20 0.20 -1.99
CA ILE A 475 30.75 0.71 -0.74
C ILE A 475 31.47 2.03 -0.94
N THR A 476 31.18 2.99 -0.06
CA THR A 476 32.03 4.18 0.08
C THR A 476 33.10 3.89 1.12
N ASN A 477 34.31 3.64 0.64
CA ASN A 477 35.41 3.07 1.42
C ASN A 477 35.80 3.98 2.60
N ASP A 478 35.93 3.40 3.80
CA ASP A 478 36.25 4.11 5.05
C ASP A 478 35.25 5.23 5.43
N GLN A 479 34.03 5.19 4.88
CA GLN A 479 32.94 6.07 5.29
C GLN A 479 31.97 5.33 6.21
N GLU A 480 31.45 6.01 7.22
CA GLU A 480 30.37 5.51 8.06
C GLU A 480 29.05 5.50 7.28
N GLY A 481 28.35 4.37 7.32
CA GLY A 481 27.05 4.15 6.72
C GLY A 481 26.06 3.57 7.73
N SER A 482 24.77 3.80 7.46
CA SER A 482 23.65 3.23 8.19
C SER A 482 23.19 1.96 7.48
N LEU A 483 23.27 0.83 8.17
CA LEU A 483 22.82 -0.48 7.73
C LEU A 483 21.46 -0.76 8.38
N LEU A 484 20.40 -0.49 7.64
CA LEU A 484 19.03 -0.77 8.05
C LEU A 484 18.68 -2.22 7.72
N VAL A 485 18.30 -2.98 8.74
CA VAL A 485 17.85 -4.37 8.61
C VAL A 485 16.40 -4.46 9.04
N GLU A 486 15.56 -4.99 8.15
CA GLU A 486 14.12 -5.05 8.30
C GLU A 486 13.61 -6.47 8.05
N THR A 487 12.61 -6.86 8.83
CA THR A 487 11.80 -8.06 8.60
C THR A 487 10.40 -7.62 8.22
N SER A 488 9.80 -8.30 7.25
CA SER A 488 8.41 -8.01 6.89
C SER A 488 7.49 -8.28 8.07
N SER A 489 6.63 -7.31 8.39
CA SER A 489 5.62 -7.50 9.43
C SER A 489 4.69 -8.66 9.08
N VAL A 490 4.50 -9.56 10.04
CA VAL A 490 3.62 -10.70 9.85
C VAL A 490 2.16 -10.32 10.07
N PRO A 491 1.20 -10.98 9.39
CA PRO A 491 -0.22 -10.68 9.51
C PRO A 491 -0.72 -10.58 10.95
N GLY A 492 -0.95 -9.34 11.40
CA GLY A 492 -1.54 -9.05 12.71
C GLY A 492 -0.61 -9.00 13.90
N GLU A 493 0.68 -8.93 13.63
CA GLU A 493 1.65 -8.38 14.54
C GLU A 493 1.24 -6.97 15.03
N ARG A 494 1.36 -6.74 16.33
CA ARG A 494 0.99 -5.46 16.96
C ARG A 494 2.17 -4.54 17.20
N ASN A 495 3.32 -5.12 17.49
CA ASN A 495 4.56 -4.40 17.65
C ASN A 495 5.37 -4.64 16.38
N THR A 496 5.54 -3.60 15.56
CA THR A 496 6.38 -3.67 14.35
C THR A 496 7.70 -2.92 14.54
N ASP A 497 7.87 -2.24 15.67
CA ASP A 497 9.06 -1.42 15.94
C ASP A 497 10.30 -2.28 16.15
N ASN A 498 10.10 -3.53 16.59
CA ASN A 498 11.13 -4.56 16.75
C ASN A 498 11.46 -5.32 15.45
N ASN A 499 10.77 -5.03 14.34
CA ASN A 499 11.05 -5.64 13.05
C ASN A 499 12.19 -4.96 12.30
N SER A 500 12.65 -3.82 12.80
CA SER A 500 13.67 -2.99 12.17
C SER A 500 14.78 -2.65 13.15
N LYS A 501 16.03 -2.73 12.70
CA LYS A 501 17.21 -2.26 13.44
C LYS A 501 18.16 -1.55 12.49
N ASP A 502 18.67 -0.41 12.92
CA ASP A 502 19.67 0.37 12.20
C ASP A 502 21.03 0.22 12.89
N PHE A 503 22.05 -0.17 12.13
CA PHE A 503 23.41 -0.40 12.62
C PHE A 503 24.38 0.59 11.98
N LEU A 504 25.26 1.16 12.79
CA LEU A 504 26.33 2.02 12.29
C LEU A 504 27.52 1.16 11.88
N VAL A 505 27.89 1.19 10.60
CA VAL A 505 28.98 0.37 10.05
C VAL A 505 29.98 1.22 9.27
N LYS A 506 31.25 0.84 9.36
CA LYS A 506 32.34 1.40 8.57
C LYS A 506 33.03 0.25 7.83
N ILE A 507 32.88 0.20 6.52
CA ILE A 507 33.36 -0.93 5.72
C ILE A 507 34.61 -0.50 4.94
N THR A 508 35.69 -1.28 5.06
CA THR A 508 36.94 -1.05 4.34
C THR A 508 37.25 -2.22 3.41
N PHE A 509 37.30 -1.97 2.10
CA PHE A 509 37.83 -2.92 1.12
C PHE A 509 39.31 -2.60 0.89
N GLY A 510 40.18 -3.57 1.14
CA GLY A 510 41.64 -3.47 0.99
C GLY A 510 42.12 -3.60 -0.45
#